data_AF-A0A920RL56-F1
#
_entry.id   AF-A0A920RL56-F1
#
_cell.length_a   1.000
_cell.length_b   1.000
_cell.length_c   1.000
_cell.angle_alpha   90.00
_cell.angle_beta   90.00
_cell.angle_gamma   90.00
#
_symmetry.space_group_name_H-M   'P 1'
#
loop_
_entity.id
_entity.type
_entity.pdbx_description
1 polymer ?
#
loop_
_entity_poly.entity_id
_entity_poly.type
_entity_poly.pdbx_seq_one_letter_code
_entity_poly.pdbx_strand_id
1 'polypeptide(L)' 'MVKAAAEAGWIDEQGVALESLLAIKRAGADMILTYFAKDACRWLG' A
#
# COMPACT_ATOMS: atom_id res chain seq x y z
N MET A 1 10.69 -2.39 2.32
CA MET A 1 10.16 -2.84 3.62
C MET A 1 8.93 -3.72 3.43
N VAL A 2 7.79 -3.20 2.95
CA VAL A 2 6.55 -3.99 2.81
C VAL A 2 6.74 -5.25 1.95
N LYS A 3 7.28 -5.14 0.73
CA LYS A 3 7.57 -6.30 -0.13
C LYS A 3 8.43 -7.37 0.57
N ALA A 4 9.55 -6.96 1.18
CA ALA A 4 10.44 -7.89 1.88
C ALA A 4 9.76 -8.57 3.10
N ALA A 5 8.93 -7.84 3.85
CA ALA A 5 8.20 -8.39 4.99
C ALA A 5 7.09 -9.37 4.53
N ALA A 6 6.46 -9.11 3.39
CA ALA A 6 5.51 -10.02 2.77
C ALA A 6 6.19 -11.28 2.20
N GLU A 7 7.34 -11.13 1.54
CA GLU A 7 8.18 -12.25 1.08
C GLU A 7 8.64 -13.14 2.24
N ALA A 8 8.92 -12.54 3.41
CA ALA A 8 9.22 -13.26 4.64
C ALA A 8 8.00 -13.88 5.33
N GLY A 9 6.78 -13.66 4.81
CA GLY A 9 5.52 -14.17 5.34
C GLY A 9 5.05 -13.51 6.64
N TRP A 10 5.59 -12.34 7.00
CA TRP A 10 5.26 -11.66 8.26
C TRP A 10 3.98 -10.85 8.19
N ILE A 11 3.61 -10.39 6.99
CA ILE A 11 2.45 -9.53 6.76
C ILE A 11 1.75 -9.91 5.46
N ASP A 12 0.46 -9.60 5.39
CA ASP A 12 -0.26 -9.55 4.12
C ASP A 12 0.13 -8.29 3.34
N GLU A 13 0.68 -8.46 2.14
CA GLU A 13 1.21 -7.37 1.35
C GLU A 13 0.12 -6.37 0.94
N GLN A 14 -0.97 -6.88 0.38
CA GLN A 14 -2.04 -6.08 -0.18
C GLN A 14 -2.74 -5.29 0.93
N GLY A 15 -3.11 -5.96 2.03
CA GLY A 15 -3.74 -5.31 3.19
C GLY A 15 -2.87 -4.19 3.76
N VAL A 16 -1.59 -4.46 4.04
CA VAL A 16 -0.69 -3.45 4.63
C VAL A 16 -0.39 -2.31 3.66
N ALA A 17 -0.21 -2.59 2.37
CA ALA A 17 0.00 -1.55 1.37
C ALA A 17 -1.23 -0.63 1.27
N LEU A 18 -2.45 -1.18 1.17
CA LEU A 18 -3.67 -0.39 1.08
C LEU A 18 -3.95 0.39 2.37
N GLU A 19 -3.71 -0.20 3.55
CA GLU A 19 -3.87 0.50 4.82
C GLU A 19 -2.88 1.66 4.98
N SER A 20 -1.64 1.49 4.48
CA SER A 20 -0.66 2.57 4.44
C SER A 20 -1.12 3.72 3.54
N LEU A 21 -1.67 3.42 2.36
CA LEU A 21 -2.21 4.44 1.45
C LEU A 21 -3.42 5.15 2.06
N LEU A 22 -4.31 4.41 2.72
CA LEU A 22 -5.46 4.97 3.43
C LEU A 22 -5.02 5.88 4.57
N ALA A 23 -3.99 5.50 5.34
CA ALA A 23 -3.44 6.31 6.41
C ALA A 23 -2.86 7.63 5.89
N ILE A 24 -2.14 7.61 4.77
CA ILE A 24 -1.61 8.83 4.12
C ILE A 24 -2.76 9.72 3.64
N LYS A 25 -3.80 9.16 3.01
CA LYS A 25 -4.98 9.93 2.61
C LYS A 25 -5.69 10.56 3.81
N ARG A 26 -5.85 9.79 4.90
CA ARG A 26 -6.43 10.27 6.16
C ARG A 26 -5.64 11.41 6.79
N ALA A 27 -4.33 11.46 6.59
CA ALA A 27 -3.48 12.57 7.04
C ALA A 27 -3.70 13.87 6.26
N GLY A 28 -4.57 13.88 5.24
CA GLY A 28 -4.93 15.06 4.46
C GLY A 28 -4.24 15.16 3.10
N ALA A 29 -3.53 14.12 2.65
CA ALA A 29 -2.88 14.15 1.35
C ALA A 29 -3.91 14.14 0.20
N ASP A 30 -3.79 15.06 -0.75
CA ASP A 30 -4.61 15.05 -1.97
C ASP A 30 -4.05 14.13 -3.05
N MET A 31 -2.74 13.89 -3.04
CA MET A 31 -2.04 13.02 -3.99
C MET A 31 -0.95 12.20 -3.28
N ILE A 32 -0.78 10.94 -3.68
CA ILE A 32 0.23 10.02 -3.14
C ILE A 32 1.10 9.51 -4.28
N LEU A 33 2.39 9.86 -4.28
CA LEU A 33 3.38 9.30 -5.21
C LEU A 33 4.02 8.06 -4.60
N THR A 34 3.79 6.89 -5.20
CA THR A 34 4.22 5.60 -4.64
C THR A 34 4.48 4.56 -5.72
N TYR A 35 5.44 3.65 -5.46
CA TYR A 35 5.68 2.49 -6.31
C TYR A 35 4.53 1.48 -6.30
N PHE A 36 3.68 1.52 -5.26
CA PHE A 36 2.48 0.68 -5.19
C PHE A 36 1.34 1.18 -6.08
N ALA A 37 1.49 2.28 -6.82
CA ALA A 37 0.40 2.87 -7.58
C ALA A 37 -0.22 1.88 -8.59
N LYS A 38 0.61 1.14 -9.34
CA LYS A 38 0.13 0.14 -10.30
C LYS A 38 -0.57 -1.04 -9.62
N ASP A 39 -0.03 -1.49 -8.49
CA ASP A 39 -0.59 -2.61 -7.74
C ASP A 39 -1.93 -2.22 -7.09
N ALA A 40 -2.00 -1.03 -6.49
CA ALA A 40 -3.24 -0.47 -5.94
C ALA A 40 -4.33 -0.33 -7.00
N CYS A 41 -4.00 0.11 -8.23
CA CYS A 41 -4.96 0.14 -9.34
C CYS A 41 -5.50 -1.26 -9.71
N ARG A 42 -4.70 -2.32 -9.59
CA ARG A 42 -5.13 -3.69 -9.88
C ARG A 42 -5.98 -4.29 -8.76
N TRP A 43 -5.73 -3.90 -7.51
CA TRP A 43 -6.45 -4.41 -6.36
C TRP A 43 -7.80 -3.74 -6.12
N LEU A 44 -7.92 -2.47 -6.51
CA LEU A 44 -9.13 -1.66 -6.30
C LEU A 44 -10.04 -1.60 -7.54
N GLY A 45 -9.53 -1.99 -8.71
CA GLY A 45 -10.29 -2.08 -9.97
C GLY A 45 -10.94 -3.44 -10.13
#